data_AF-A0A6G3XTQ0-F1
#
_entry.id   AF-A0A6G3XTQ0-F1
#
_cell.length_a   1.000
_cell.length_b   1.000
_cell.length_c   1.000
_cell.angle_alpha   90.00
_cell.angle_beta   90.00
_cell.angle_gamma   90.00
#
_symmetry.space_group_name_H-M   'P 1'
#
loop_
_entity.id
_entity.type
_entity.pdbx_description
1 polymer ?
#
loop_
_entity_poly.entity_id
_entity_poly.type
_entity_poly.pdbx_seq_one_letter_code
_entity_poly.pdbx_strand_id
1 'polypeptide(L)'
;MLGPAEHPPDTSASPAELAAADWVLYEPEQGMSEVVDRLAGHFGFTPRAAARTGQVSAAILFAVEGIGVTVAPENAVPLHWSRHARRIGPGYFRELVVFSRKTPSQLAERYRDMLTSLELPLAAERDLPEGAVRLGNVSA
;
A
#
# COMPACT_ATOMS: atom_id res chain seq x y z
N MET A 1 -5.27 -2.03 4.05
CA MET A 1 -6.37 -1.13 4.43
C MET A 1 -6.16 -0.71 5.88
N LEU A 2 -6.39 0.55 6.22
CA LEU A 2 -6.41 1.07 7.58
C LEU A 2 -7.77 1.70 7.86
N GLY A 3 -8.21 1.63 9.11
CA GLY A 3 -9.46 2.24 9.60
C GLY A 3 -9.48 2.35 11.13
N PRO A 4 -10.60 2.80 11.71
CA PRO A 4 -10.66 3.14 13.13
C PRO A 4 -10.66 1.93 14.06
N ALA A 5 -11.15 0.79 13.60
CA ALA A 5 -11.22 -0.42 14.43
C ALA A 5 -9.88 -1.16 14.47
N GLU A 6 -9.51 -1.64 15.65
CA GLU A 6 -8.47 -2.64 15.81
C GLU A 6 -8.98 -4.03 15.41
N HIS A 7 -8.09 -4.84 14.87
CA HIS A 7 -8.40 -6.21 14.46
C HIS A 7 -7.33 -7.17 14.98
N PRO A 8 -7.68 -8.45 15.21
CA PRO A 8 -6.69 -9.48 15.42
C PRO A 8 -5.69 -9.53 14.26
N PRO A 9 -4.43 -9.96 14.52
CA PRO A 9 -3.46 -10.20 13.47
C PRO A 9 -4.03 -11.09 12.35
N ASP A 10 -3.54 -10.89 11.13
CA ASP A 10 -3.91 -11.66 9.93
C ASP A 10 -5.38 -11.58 9.48
N THR A 11 -6.19 -10.73 10.13
CA THR A 11 -7.56 -10.45 9.67
C THR A 11 -7.50 -9.67 8.36
N SER A 12 -7.96 -10.27 7.26
CA SER A 12 -8.03 -9.59 5.96
C SER A 12 -9.32 -8.79 5.80
N ALA A 13 -9.23 -7.62 5.18
CA ALA A 13 -10.38 -6.88 4.68
C ALA A 13 -10.93 -7.52 3.40
N SER A 14 -12.25 -7.64 3.31
CA SER A 14 -12.93 -8.19 2.13
C SER A 14 -13.22 -7.10 1.09
N PRO A 15 -13.35 -7.44 -0.21
CA PRO A 15 -13.75 -6.48 -1.24
C PRO A 15 -15.11 -5.80 -0.97
N ALA A 16 -16.05 -6.52 -0.35
CA ALA A 16 -17.36 -5.97 0.02
C ALA A 16 -17.24 -4.89 1.10
N GLU A 17 -16.39 -5.08 2.10
CA GLU A 17 -16.08 -4.07 3.11
C GLU A 17 -15.48 -2.81 2.49
N LEU A 18 -14.56 -2.99 1.54
CA LEU A 18 -13.92 -1.89 0.82
C LEU A 18 -14.92 -1.06 0.01
N ALA A 19 -15.83 -1.74 -0.70
CA ALA A 19 -16.87 -1.10 -1.50
C ALA A 19 -17.90 -0.33 -0.66
N ALA A 20 -18.19 -0.80 0.55
CA ALA A 20 -19.14 -0.16 1.46
C ALA A 20 -18.54 1.06 2.21
N ALA A 21 -17.22 1.08 2.41
CA ALA A 21 -16.56 2.08 3.23
C ALA A 21 -16.57 3.50 2.64
N ASP A 22 -16.47 4.49 3.52
CA ASP A 22 -16.05 5.87 3.19
C ASP A 22 -14.51 5.94 3.20
N TRP A 23 -13.93 6.72 2.28
CA TRP A 23 -12.50 6.69 2.00
C TRP A 23 -11.81 8.03 2.26
N VAL A 24 -10.65 7.94 2.90
CA VAL A 24 -9.63 8.99 2.88
C VAL A 24 -8.74 8.74 1.66
N LEU A 25 -9.01 9.49 0.60
CA LEU A 25 -8.31 9.37 -0.68
C LEU A 25 -7.05 10.24 -0.71
N TYR A 26 -6.21 9.95 -1.69
CA TYR A 26 -5.03 10.77 -1.98
C TYR A 26 -5.36 11.84 -3.00
N GLU A 27 -4.68 12.99 -2.91
CA GLU A 27 -4.73 13.99 -3.99
C GLU A 27 -4.19 13.39 -5.30
N PRO A 28 -4.72 13.78 -6.48
CA PRO A 28 -4.36 13.17 -7.76
C PRO A 28 -2.87 13.22 -8.10
N GLU A 29 -2.13 14.20 -7.57
CA GLU A 29 -0.70 14.38 -7.81
C GLU A 29 0.17 13.39 -7.01
N GLN A 30 -0.41 12.71 -6.01
CA GLN A 30 0.28 11.69 -5.22
C GLN A 30 0.18 10.33 -5.90
N GLY A 31 1.31 9.64 -6.08
CA GLY A 31 1.32 8.30 -6.70
C GLY A 31 0.49 7.24 -5.98
N MET A 32 0.08 7.48 -4.73
CA MET A 32 -0.86 6.60 -4.02
C MET A 32 -2.31 6.72 -4.52
N SER A 33 -2.70 7.80 -5.23
CA SER A 33 -4.04 7.89 -5.83
C SER A 33 -4.22 6.79 -6.89
N GLU A 34 -3.21 6.60 -7.74
CA GLU A 34 -3.20 5.54 -8.76
C GLU A 34 -3.30 4.15 -8.14
N VAL A 35 -2.66 3.94 -6.99
CA VAL A 35 -2.76 2.68 -6.23
C VAL A 35 -4.19 2.43 -5.79
N VAL A 36 -4.88 3.44 -5.26
CA VAL A 36 -6.28 3.32 -4.85
C VAL A 36 -7.18 3.05 -6.05
N ASP A 37 -6.99 3.77 -7.16
CA ASP A 37 -7.81 3.63 -8.36
C ASP A 37 -7.66 2.24 -8.99
N ARG A 38 -6.42 1.74 -9.10
CA ARG A 38 -6.15 0.38 -9.60
C ARG A 38 -6.71 -0.69 -8.67
N LEU A 39 -6.62 -0.50 -7.35
CA LEU A 39 -7.20 -1.41 -6.38
C LEU A 39 -8.73 -1.43 -6.49
N ALA A 40 -9.35 -0.27 -6.60
CA ALA A 40 -10.80 -0.14 -6.73
C ALA A 40 -11.30 -0.74 -8.05
N GLY A 41 -10.59 -0.47 -9.15
CA GLY A 41 -10.86 -1.08 -10.45
C GLY A 41 -10.69 -2.60 -10.44
N HIS A 42 -9.66 -3.13 -9.77
CA HIS A 42 -9.45 -4.56 -9.64
C HIS A 42 -10.59 -5.26 -8.89
N PHE A 43 -11.13 -4.64 -7.84
CA PHE A 43 -12.25 -5.18 -7.07
C PHE A 43 -13.63 -4.71 -7.55
N GLY A 44 -13.70 -3.94 -8.64
CA GLY A 44 -14.95 -3.51 -9.27
C GLY A 44 -15.79 -2.54 -8.45
N PHE A 45 -15.17 -1.64 -7.67
CA PHE A 45 -15.88 -0.61 -6.91
C PHE A 45 -15.35 0.80 -7.19
N THR A 46 -16.15 1.81 -6.85
CA THR A 46 -15.75 3.23 -6.89
C THR A 46 -15.65 3.75 -5.46
N PRO A 47 -14.49 4.25 -4.99
CA PRO A 47 -14.33 4.73 -3.62
C PRO A 47 -15.20 5.97 -3.35
N ARG A 48 -15.93 5.98 -2.22
CA ARG A 48 -16.69 7.15 -1.77
C ARG A 48 -15.79 8.06 -0.94
N ALA A 49 -15.43 9.23 -1.46
CA ALA A 49 -14.49 10.13 -0.79
C ALA A 49 -15.14 10.84 0.41
N ALA A 50 -14.62 10.61 1.62
CA ALA A 50 -14.92 11.40 2.82
C ALA A 50 -13.89 12.52 3.04
N ALA A 51 -12.64 12.30 2.64
CA ALA A 51 -11.59 13.31 2.68
C ALA A 51 -10.54 13.06 1.58
N ARG A 52 -9.71 14.07 1.30
CA ARG A 52 -8.51 13.97 0.46
C ARG A 52 -7.29 14.53 1.16
N THR A 53 -6.12 13.95 0.89
CA THR A 53 -4.85 14.44 1.42
C THR A 53 -3.67 14.12 0.52
N GLY A 54 -2.71 15.03 0.49
CA GLY A 54 -1.46 14.84 -0.26
C GLY A 54 -0.41 14.02 0.48
N GLN A 55 -0.69 13.49 1.69
CA GLN A 55 0.34 12.85 2.53
C GLN A 55 -0.12 11.49 3.07
N VAL A 56 0.75 10.48 2.96
CA VAL A 56 0.48 9.11 3.47
C VAL A 56 0.27 9.10 4.98
N SER A 57 1.10 9.81 5.74
CA SER A 57 0.98 9.89 7.20
C SER A 57 -0.35 10.52 7.64
N ALA A 58 -0.80 11.58 6.95
CA ALA A 58 -2.09 12.21 7.22
C ALA A 58 -3.27 11.28 6.89
N ALA A 59 -3.19 10.53 5.78
CA ALA A 59 -4.23 9.57 5.41
C ALA A 59 -4.38 8.47 6.48
N ILE A 60 -3.26 7.97 6.99
CA ILE A 60 -3.23 6.98 8.08
C ILE A 60 -3.89 7.57 9.33
N LEU A 61 -3.51 8.78 9.74
CA LEU A 61 -4.07 9.45 10.91
C LEU A 61 -5.59 9.63 10.77
N PHE A 62 -6.05 10.18 9.64
CA PHE A 62 -7.48 10.37 9.38
C PHE A 62 -8.26 9.05 9.41
N ALA A 63 -7.66 7.96 8.93
CA ALA A 63 -8.30 6.65 8.94
C ALA A 63 -8.42 6.08 10.36
N VAL A 64 -7.36 6.19 11.17
CA VAL A 64 -7.37 5.75 12.57
C VAL A 64 -8.35 6.57 13.41
N GLU A 65 -8.46 7.88 13.13
CA GLU A 65 -9.41 8.79 13.78
C GLU A 65 -10.86 8.65 13.24
N GLY A 66 -11.11 7.74 12.30
CA GLY A 66 -12.46 7.37 11.87
C GLY A 66 -13.11 8.26 10.82
N ILE A 67 -12.35 9.13 10.13
CA ILE A 67 -12.86 9.92 8.99
C ILE A 67 -13.25 9.01 7.82
N GLY A 68 -12.60 7.86 7.70
CA GLY A 68 -12.85 6.86 6.68
C GLY A 68 -11.77 5.79 6.72
N VAL A 69 -11.60 5.09 5.60
CA VAL A 69 -10.57 4.07 5.43
C VAL A 69 -9.53 4.53 4.42
N THR A 70 -8.32 4.03 4.52
CA THR A 70 -7.28 4.28 3.51
C THR A 70 -6.48 3.03 3.20
N VAL A 71 -5.65 3.09 2.17
CA VAL A 71 -4.63 2.08 1.87
C VAL A 71 -3.27 2.74 1.91
N ALA A 72 -2.35 2.18 2.67
CA ALA A 72 -0.98 2.66 2.76
C ALA A 72 -0.02 1.47 2.56
N PRO A 73 1.22 1.74 2.09
CA PRO A 73 2.30 0.76 2.16
C PRO A 73 2.49 0.27 3.60
N GLU A 74 2.73 -1.02 3.78
CA GLU A 74 2.91 -1.62 5.12
C GLU A 74 4.05 -0.96 5.90
N ASN A 75 5.16 -0.67 5.23
CA ASN A 75 6.32 0.00 5.81
C ASN A 75 6.07 1.47 6.22
N ALA A 76 4.96 2.08 5.79
CA ALA A 76 4.56 3.41 6.19
C ALA A 76 3.66 3.42 7.44
N VAL A 77 3.19 2.25 7.89
CA VAL A 77 2.32 2.12 9.07
C VAL A 77 3.17 2.04 10.34
N PRO A 78 3.05 3.00 11.26
CA PRO A 78 3.70 2.91 12.58
C PRO A 78 3.28 1.65 13.35
N LEU A 79 4.22 1.02 14.06
CA LEU A 79 3.97 -0.22 14.80
C LEU A 79 2.79 -0.14 15.78
N HIS A 80 2.60 1.00 16.45
CA HIS A 80 1.50 1.21 17.40
C HIS A 80 0.11 1.26 16.71
N TRP A 81 0.05 1.45 15.39
CA TRP A 81 -1.17 1.37 14.59
C TRP A 81 -1.27 0.08 13.77
N SER A 82 -0.36 -0.88 13.95
CA SER A 82 -0.36 -2.15 13.21
C SER A 82 -1.70 -2.89 13.30
N ARG A 83 -2.39 -2.83 14.45
CA ARG A 83 -3.71 -3.46 14.66
C ARG A 83 -4.86 -2.78 13.94
N HIS A 84 -4.69 -1.54 13.50
CA HIS A 84 -5.64 -0.84 12.64
C HIS A 84 -5.46 -1.22 11.17
N ALA A 85 -4.30 -1.77 10.81
CA ALA A 85 -4.00 -2.20 9.46
C ALA A 85 -4.42 -3.65 9.22
N ARG A 86 -5.07 -3.88 8.08
CA ARG A 86 -5.47 -5.18 7.58
C ARG A 86 -4.99 -5.37 6.15
N ARG A 87 -4.56 -6.59 5.82
CA ARG A 87 -4.30 -6.98 4.42
C ARG A 87 -5.62 -7.03 3.64
N ILE A 88 -5.57 -6.80 2.33
CA ILE A 88 -6.76 -6.93 1.47
C ILE A 88 -6.67 -8.27 0.75
N GLY A 89 -7.63 -9.16 1.01
CA GLY A 89 -7.57 -10.55 0.54
C GLY A 89 -6.20 -11.22 0.80
N PRO A 90 -5.62 -11.93 -0.18
CA PRO A 90 -4.29 -12.55 -0.05
C PRO A 90 -3.13 -11.53 -0.06
N GLY A 91 -3.40 -10.26 -0.36
CA GLY A 91 -2.43 -9.15 -0.35
C GLY A 91 -2.32 -8.44 -1.69
N TYR A 92 -2.07 -7.14 -1.61
CA TYR A 92 -1.93 -6.25 -2.75
C TYR A 92 -0.54 -5.62 -2.69
N PHE A 93 0.36 -6.04 -3.58
CA PHE A 93 1.79 -5.77 -3.51
C PHE A 93 2.21 -4.87 -4.66
N ARG A 94 3.16 -3.97 -4.40
CA ARG A 94 3.79 -3.12 -5.42
C ARG A 94 5.27 -3.45 -5.50
N GLU A 95 5.76 -3.63 -6.72
CA GLU A 95 7.19 -3.84 -6.95
C GLU A 95 7.99 -2.57 -6.63
N LEU A 96 9.12 -2.75 -5.94
CA LEU A 96 10.12 -1.70 -5.74
C LEU A 96 11.31 -1.98 -6.63
N VAL A 97 11.67 -1.00 -7.46
CA VAL A 97 12.76 -1.12 -8.42
C VAL A 97 13.81 -0.04 -8.17
N VAL A 98 15.08 -0.42 -8.29
CA VAL A 98 16.21 0.51 -8.33
C VAL A 98 16.63 0.69 -9.77
N PHE A 99 16.60 1.91 -10.28
CA PHE A 99 16.97 2.22 -11.67
C PHE A 99 17.92 3.42 -11.75
N SER A 100 18.73 3.45 -12.80
CA SER A 100 19.61 4.58 -13.13
C SER A 100 19.61 4.80 -14.64
N ARG A 101 19.67 6.07 -15.06
CA ARG A 101 19.77 6.43 -16.50
C ARG A 101 21.15 6.19 -17.08
N LYS A 102 22.19 6.17 -16.24
CA LYS A 102 23.59 5.97 -16.62
C LYS A 102 24.16 4.77 -15.87
N THR A 103 25.28 4.24 -16.33
CA THR A 103 26.05 3.24 -15.57
C THR A 103 26.25 3.75 -14.14
N PRO A 104 25.79 3.01 -13.12
CA PRO A 104 25.96 3.42 -11.73
C PRO A 104 27.44 3.56 -11.37
N SER A 105 27.77 4.49 -10.47
CA SER A 105 29.12 4.54 -9.91
C SER A 105 29.37 3.30 -9.04
N GLN A 106 30.64 2.98 -8.78
CA GLN A 106 30.99 1.87 -7.88
C GLN A 106 30.31 2.00 -6.50
N LEU A 107 30.15 3.23 -5.99
CA LEU A 107 29.44 3.48 -4.73
C LEU A 107 27.95 3.14 -4.84
N ALA A 108 27.30 3.51 -5.94
CA ALA A 108 25.90 3.19 -6.19
C ALA A 108 25.67 1.69 -6.39
N GLU A 109 26.60 0.98 -7.03
CA GLU A 109 26.57 -0.48 -7.15
C GLU A 109 26.68 -1.15 -5.78
N ARG A 110 27.66 -0.73 -4.95
CA ARG A 110 27.78 -1.24 -3.57
C ARG A 110 26.55 -0.95 -2.74
N TYR A 111 25.93 0.23 -2.91
CA TYR A 111 24.69 0.58 -2.21
C TYR A 111 23.53 -0.29 -2.67
N ARG A 112 23.38 -0.56 -3.98
CA ARG A 112 22.42 -1.52 -4.50
C ARG A 112 22.64 -2.91 -3.89
N ASP A 113 23.88 -3.40 -3.92
CA ASP A 113 24.22 -4.73 -3.40
C ASP A 113 23.91 -4.85 -1.90
N MET A 114 24.19 -3.78 -1.13
CA MET A 114 23.78 -3.65 0.26
C MET A 114 22.25 -3.71 0.40
N LEU A 115 21.50 -2.90 -0.35
CA LEU A 115 20.03 -2.92 -0.31
C LEU A 115 19.44 -4.30 -0.64
N THR A 116 20.06 -5.05 -1.55
CA THR A 116 19.59 -6.39 -1.94
C THR A 116 20.06 -7.53 -1.02
N SER A 117 21.03 -7.26 -0.13
CA SER A 117 21.55 -8.25 0.82
C SER A 117 20.99 -8.10 2.23
N LEU A 118 20.35 -6.97 2.53
CA LEU A 118 19.65 -6.74 3.79
C LEU A 118 18.27 -7.42 3.78
N GLU A 119 17.89 -8.00 4.92
CA GLU A 119 16.49 -8.33 5.20
C GLU A 119 15.72 -7.04 5.42
N LEU A 120 15.21 -6.47 4.33
CA LEU A 120 14.27 -5.37 4.39
C LEU A 120 12.88 -5.93 4.72
N PRO A 121 11.98 -5.13 5.35
CA PRO A 121 10.58 -5.49 5.52
C PRO A 121 9.83 -5.39 4.19
N LEU A 122 10.33 -6.10 3.19
CA LEU A 122 9.83 -6.22 1.83
C LEU A 122 9.67 -7.70 1.54
N ALA A 123 8.52 -8.09 0.99
CA ALA A 123 8.34 -9.46 0.53
C ALA A 123 9.22 -9.70 -0.70
N ALA A 124 10.01 -10.78 -0.70
CA ALA A 124 10.58 -11.26 -1.95
C ALA A 124 9.47 -11.86 -2.82
N GLU A 125 9.64 -11.81 -4.14
CA GLU A 125 8.62 -12.32 -5.07
C GLU A 125 8.23 -13.78 -4.80
N ARG A 126 9.22 -14.60 -4.41
CA ARG A 126 9.03 -16.02 -4.08
C ARG A 126 8.22 -16.26 -2.81
N ASP A 127 8.08 -15.24 -1.96
CA ASP A 127 7.42 -15.30 -0.65
C ASP A 127 6.00 -14.71 -0.70
N LEU A 128 5.54 -14.28 -1.88
CA LEU A 128 4.20 -13.76 -2.05
C LEU A 128 3.16 -14.87 -1.79
N PRO A 129 2.10 -14.59 -0.99
CA PRO A 129 1.01 -15.54 -0.79
C PRO A 129 0.35 -15.95 -2.10
N GLU A 130 -0.18 -17.17 -2.15
CA GLU A 130 -0.98 -17.61 -3.28
C GLU A 130 -2.18 -16.67 -3.49
N GLY A 131 -2.40 -16.25 -4.74
CA GLY A 131 -3.44 -15.28 -5.10
C GLY A 131 -3.08 -13.81 -4.84
N ALA A 132 -1.87 -13.50 -4.35
CA ALA A 132 -1.41 -12.13 -4.20
C ALA A 132 -1.50 -11.33 -5.50
N VAL A 133 -2.04 -10.12 -5.42
CA VAL A 133 -2.18 -9.22 -6.57
C VAL A 133 -0.95 -8.33 -6.65
N ARG A 134 -0.33 -8.26 -7.83
CA ARG A 134 0.83 -7.40 -8.10
C ARG A 134 0.41 -6.17 -8.89
N LEU A 135 0.67 -4.99 -8.33
CA LEU A 135 0.74 -3.72 -9.07
C LEU A 135 2.00 -3.72 -9.94
N GLY A 136 1.90 -4.33 -11.12
CA GLY A 136 2.87 -4.17 -12.19
C GLY A 136 2.48 -3.03 -13.14
N ASN A 137 3.45 -2.51 -13.88
CA ASN A 137 3.20 -1.69 -15.05
C ASN A 137 2.60 -2.56 -16.18
N VAL A 138 1.31 -2.90 -16.08
CA VAL A 138 0.55 -3.23 -17.28
C VAL A 138 0.28 -1.88 -17.95
N SER A 139 1.07 -1.58 -18.99
CA SER A 139 0.80 -0.46 -19.88
C SER A 139 -0.63 -0.54 -20.39
N ALA A 140 -1.31 0.61 -20.40
CA ALA A 140 -2.44 0.83 -21.31
C ALA A 140 -1.98 0.68 -22.77
#